data_AF-A0A536VXY3-F1
#
_entry.id   AF-A0A536VXY3-F1
#
_cell.length_a   1.000
_cell.length_b   1.000
_cell.length_c   1.000
_cell.angle_alpha   90.00
_cell.angle_beta   90.00
_cell.angle_gamma   90.00
#
_symmetry.space_group_name_H-M   'P 1'
#
loop_
_entity.id
_entity.type
_entity.pdbx_description
1 polymer ?
#
loop_
_entity_poly.entity_id
_entity_poly.type
_entity_poly.pdbx_seq_one_letter_code
_entity_poly.pdbx_strand_id
1 'polypeptide(L)'
;YANPFWYAGSFAIGLFASIGGDRTNLGFVVETERQVEEHLTGHMAELPQSDARSRAIVAAMRDDEARHGASARDAGAAKLPWPVRALMRVTAKVMTITAYRV
;
A
#
# COMPACT_ATOMS: atom_id res chain seq x y z
N TYR A 1 19.95 15.65 12.93
CA TYR A 1 19.10 16.82 12.62
C TYR A 1 18.27 16.50 11.39
N ALA A 2 16.96 16.29 11.55
CA ALA A 2 16.08 16.13 10.39
C ALA A 2 16.13 17.44 9.60
N ASN A 3 16.59 17.35 8.35
CA ASN A 3 16.76 18.50 7.45
C ASN A 3 15.42 19.27 7.39
N PRO A 4 15.36 20.60 7.57
CA PRO A 4 14.11 21.38 7.58
C PRO A 4 13.19 21.09 6.39
N PHE A 5 13.78 20.71 5.25
CA PHE A 5 13.10 20.24 4.06
C PHE A 5 12.22 18.99 4.29
N TRP A 6 12.71 18.01 5.03
CA TRP A 6 11.95 16.81 5.39
C TRP A 6 10.79 17.14 6.31
N TYR A 7 10.99 18.06 7.26
CA TYR A 7 9.93 18.47 8.18
C TYR A 7 8.83 19.24 7.46
N ALA A 8 9.19 20.18 6.59
CA ALA A 8 8.25 20.93 5.76
C ALA A 8 7.49 20.01 4.79
N GLY A 9 8.17 19.03 4.18
CA GLY A 9 7.56 18.02 3.31
C GLY A 9 6.54 17.16 4.06
N SER A 10 6.92 16.58 5.20
CA SER A 10 6.03 15.78 6.04
C SER A 10 4.84 16.60 6.57
N PHE A 11 5.07 17.86 6.95
CA PHE A 11 4.01 18.76 7.41
C PHE A 11 3.03 19.10 6.28
N ALA A 12 3.52 19.41 5.08
CA ALA A 12 2.67 19.64 3.92
C ALA A 12 1.84 18.39 3.58
N ILE A 13 2.45 17.21 3.57
CA ILE A 13 1.75 15.94 3.34
C ILE A 13 0.68 15.70 4.41
N GLY A 14 1.00 15.91 5.69
CA GLY A 14 0.05 15.79 6.80
C GLY A 14 -1.11 16.78 6.70
N LEU A 15 -0.84 18.02 6.28
CA LEU A 15 -1.86 19.04 6.05
C LEU A 15 -2.79 18.65 4.90
N PHE A 16 -2.24 18.20 3.76
CA PHE A 16 -3.03 17.74 2.62
C PHE A 16 -3.83 16.47 2.94
N ALA A 17 -3.29 15.55 3.74
CA ALA A 17 -4.00 14.35 4.18
C ALA A 17 -5.15 14.70 5.15
N SER A 18 -4.92 15.65 6.06
CA SER A 18 -5.92 16.14 7.02
C SER A 18 -7.12 16.82 6.35
N ILE A 19 -6.88 17.62 5.30
CA ILE A 19 -7.94 18.30 4.54
C ILE A 19 -8.79 17.32 3.73
N GLY A 20 -8.29 16.11 3.47
CA GLY A 20 -8.88 15.15 2.55
C GLY A 20 -10.14 14.41 3.04
N GLY A 21 -10.47 14.45 4.32
CA GLY A 21 -11.64 13.76 4.90
C GLY A 21 -11.69 12.24 4.67
N ASP A 22 -12.84 11.61 5.00
CA ASP A 22 -13.02 10.15 4.95
C ASP A 22 -12.73 9.54 3.57
N ARG A 23 -13.07 10.26 2.50
CA ARG A 23 -12.82 9.79 1.13
C ARG A 23 -11.33 9.65 0.83
N THR A 24 -10.49 10.56 1.33
CA THR A 24 -9.04 10.49 1.13
C THR A 24 -8.44 9.37 1.95
N ASN A 25 -8.93 9.14 3.17
CA ASN A 25 -8.54 7.98 3.97
C ASN A 25 -8.87 6.65 3.25
N LEU A 26 -10.08 6.53 2.70
CA LEU A 26 -10.45 5.40 1.84
C LEU A 26 -9.54 5.30 0.60
N GLY A 27 -9.10 6.43 0.04
CA GLY A 27 -8.07 6.47 -1.02
C GLY A 27 -6.72 5.89 -0.61
N PHE A 28 -6.29 6.13 0.63
CA PHE A 28 -5.09 5.52 1.22
C PHE A 28 -5.25 4.01 1.38
N VAL A 29 -6.41 3.54 1.83
CA VAL A 29 -6.72 2.10 1.89
C VAL A 29 -6.60 1.49 0.48
N VAL A 30 -7.29 2.05 -0.52
CA VAL A 30 -7.22 1.54 -1.91
C VAL A 30 -5.80 1.44 -2.45
N GLU A 31 -4.95 2.45 -2.20
CA GLU A 31 -3.55 2.42 -2.67
C GLU A 31 -2.71 1.42 -1.88
N THR A 32 -2.98 1.24 -0.58
CA THR A 32 -2.29 0.27 0.27
C THR A 32 -2.63 -1.15 -0.18
N GLU A 33 -3.91 -1.46 -0.35
CA GLU A 33 -4.36 -2.77 -0.83
C GLU A 33 -3.77 -3.10 -2.20
N ARG A 34 -3.68 -2.11 -3.10
CA ARG A 34 -3.03 -2.26 -4.41
C ARG A 34 -1.56 -2.64 -4.28
N GLN A 35 -0.84 -2.07 -3.31
CA GLN A 35 0.58 -2.39 -3.08
C GLN A 35 0.76 -3.76 -2.40
N VAL A 36 -0.18 -4.15 -1.53
CA VAL A 36 -0.20 -5.50 -0.94
C VAL A 36 -0.50 -6.55 -2.02
N GLU A 37 -1.44 -6.31 -2.92
CA GLU A 37 -1.72 -7.20 -4.05
C GLU A 37 -0.48 -7.39 -4.96
N GLU A 38 0.22 -6.29 -5.28
CA GLU A 38 1.50 -6.33 -6.02
C GLU A 38 2.55 -7.17 -5.26
N HIS A 39 2.63 -7.00 -3.94
CA HIS A 39 3.56 -7.73 -3.09
C HIS A 39 3.23 -9.23 -3.02
N LEU A 40 1.96 -9.61 -2.82
CA LEU A 40 1.51 -11.00 -2.79
C LEU A 40 1.72 -11.68 -4.13
N THR A 41 1.52 -10.97 -5.23
CA THR A 41 1.80 -11.48 -6.58
C THR A 41 3.29 -11.75 -6.76
N GLY A 42 4.16 -10.86 -6.28
CA GLY A 42 5.61 -11.10 -6.25
C GLY A 42 5.97 -12.30 -5.37
N HIS A 43 5.38 -12.38 -4.17
CA HIS A 43 5.64 -13.47 -3.23
C HIS A 43 5.19 -14.83 -3.78
N MET A 44 4.07 -14.91 -4.50
CA MET A 44 3.66 -16.13 -5.20
C MET A 44 4.69 -16.61 -6.23
N ALA A 45 5.45 -15.69 -6.86
CA ALA A 45 6.48 -16.04 -7.83
C ALA A 45 7.76 -16.56 -7.17
N GLU A 46 8.01 -16.20 -5.92
CA GLU A 46 9.15 -16.69 -5.12
C GLU A 46 8.86 -18.07 -4.48
N LEU A 47 7.59 -18.42 -4.28
CA LEU A 47 7.21 -19.71 -3.68
C LEU A 47 7.51 -20.90 -4.61
N PRO A 48 8.05 -22.01 -4.07
CA PRO A 48 8.23 -23.24 -4.84
C PRO A 48 6.91 -23.75 -5.42
N GLN A 49 6.93 -24.24 -6.67
CA GLN A 49 5.73 -24.80 -7.31
C GLN A 49 5.16 -26.01 -6.57
N SER A 50 6.01 -26.73 -5.84
CA SER A 50 5.63 -27.89 -5.01
C SER A 50 4.91 -27.51 -3.71
N ASP A 51 4.99 -26.25 -3.26
CA ASP A 51 4.28 -25.78 -2.07
C ASP A 51 2.88 -25.27 -2.41
N ALA A 52 2.02 -26.22 -2.79
CA ALA A 52 0.62 -25.93 -3.12
C ALA A 52 -0.16 -25.30 -1.96
N ARG A 53 0.22 -25.62 -0.71
CA ARG A 53 -0.47 -25.10 0.48
C ARG A 53 -0.19 -23.61 0.66
N SER A 54 1.07 -23.21 0.67
CA SER A 54 1.42 -21.80 0.82
C SER A 54 0.91 -20.96 -0.35
N ARG A 55 1.00 -21.48 -1.58
CA ARG A 55 0.44 -20.80 -2.76
C ARG A 55 -1.08 -20.60 -2.68
N ALA A 56 -1.83 -21.58 -2.18
CA ALA A 56 -3.27 -21.44 -1.99
C ALA A 56 -3.61 -20.36 -0.95
N ILE A 57 -2.84 -20.27 0.13
CA ILE A 57 -3.03 -19.25 1.17
C ILE A 57 -2.74 -17.85 0.60
N VAL A 58 -1.62 -17.67 -0.10
CA VAL A 58 -1.25 -16.37 -0.70
C VAL A 58 -2.25 -15.95 -1.78
N ALA A 59 -2.76 -16.90 -2.57
CA ALA A 59 -3.83 -16.62 -3.53
C ALA A 59 -5.12 -16.14 -2.85
N ALA A 60 -5.56 -16.82 -1.79
CA ALA A 60 -6.73 -16.41 -1.03
C ALA A 60 -6.56 -15.03 -0.38
N MET A 61 -5.38 -14.74 0.17
CA MET A 61 -5.06 -13.43 0.73
C MET A 61 -5.11 -12.33 -0.35
N ARG A 62 -4.54 -12.58 -1.53
CA ARG A 62 -4.57 -11.62 -2.64
C ARG A 62 -6.00 -11.28 -3.06
N ASP A 63 -6.85 -12.30 -3.16
CA ASP A 63 -8.25 -12.11 -3.54
C ASP A 63 -9.05 -11.38 -2.44
N ASP A 64 -8.66 -11.51 -1.17
CA ASP A 64 -9.23 -10.74 -0.06
C ASP A 64 -8.88 -9.26 -0.16
N GLU A 65 -7.60 -8.91 -0.35
CA GLU A 65 -7.17 -7.52 -0.46
C GLU A 65 -7.72 -6.83 -1.73
N ALA A 66 -7.89 -7.59 -2.82
CA ALA A 66 -8.58 -7.08 -4.01
C ALA A 66 -10.03 -6.67 -3.69
N ARG A 67 -10.73 -7.42 -2.83
CA ARG A 67 -12.09 -7.09 -2.37
C ARG A 67 -12.09 -5.92 -1.39
N HIS A 68 -11.11 -5.82 -0.49
CA HIS A 68 -10.96 -4.63 0.38
C HIS A 68 -10.76 -3.37 -0.44
N GLY A 69 -9.87 -3.41 -1.44
CA GLY A 69 -9.63 -2.30 -2.36
C GLY A 69 -10.87 -1.92 -3.17
N ALA A 70 -11.65 -2.90 -3.64
CA ALA A 70 -12.92 -2.64 -4.32
C ALA A 70 -13.96 -2.01 -3.38
N SER A 71 -14.11 -2.55 -2.17
CA SER A 71 -15.06 -2.04 -1.17
C SER A 71 -14.75 -0.59 -0.78
N ALA A 72 -13.47 -0.24 -0.63
CA ALA A 72 -13.07 1.13 -0.35
C ALA A 72 -13.37 2.09 -1.53
N ARG A 73 -13.21 1.63 -2.79
CA ARG A 73 -13.62 2.41 -3.97
C ARG A 73 -15.13 2.64 -3.99
N ASP A 74 -15.91 1.58 -3.73
CA ASP A 74 -17.37 1.64 -3.73
C ASP A 74 -17.90 2.52 -2.58
N ALA A 75 -17.20 2.56 -1.45
CA ALA A 75 -17.45 3.50 -0.34
C ALA A 75 -17.11 4.96 -0.66
N GLY A 76 -16.61 5.26 -1.86
CA GLY A 76 -16.34 6.61 -2.34
C GLY A 76 -14.91 7.09 -2.12
N ALA A 77 -13.92 6.18 -2.14
CA ALA A 77 -12.51 6.54 -2.08
C ALA A 77 -12.13 7.62 -3.10
N ALA A 78 -11.48 8.67 -2.62
CA ALA A 78 -10.88 9.67 -3.47
C ALA A 78 -9.59 9.12 -4.09
N LYS A 79 -9.37 9.43 -5.37
CA LYS A 79 -8.12 9.06 -6.04
C LYS A 79 -6.99 9.92 -5.49
N LEU A 80 -6.00 9.27 -4.87
CA LEU A 80 -4.85 9.98 -4.31
C LEU A 80 -4.02 10.68 -5.40
N PRO A 81 -3.48 11.88 -5.12
CA PRO A 81 -2.56 12.57 -6.02
C PRO A 81 -1.37 11.69 -6.37
N TRP A 82 -0.83 11.84 -7.59
CA TRP A 82 0.35 11.07 -8.02
C TRP A 82 1.55 11.20 -7.06
N PRO A 83 1.91 12.38 -6.52
CA PRO A 83 3.03 12.50 -5.58
C PRO A 83 2.84 11.66 -4.31
N VAL A 84 1.62 11.58 -3.79
CA VAL A 84 1.29 10.81 -2.58
C VAL A 84 1.43 9.32 -2.86
N ARG A 85 0.88 8.83 -3.98
CA ARG A 85 1.01 7.43 -4.39
C ARG A 85 2.46 7.03 -4.63
N ALA A 86 3.26 7.91 -5.23
CA ALA A 86 4.69 7.70 -5.42
C ALA A 86 5.43 7.56 -4.09
N LEU A 87 5.14 8.42 -3.11
CA LEU A 87 5.73 8.34 -1.78
C LEU A 87 5.34 7.04 -1.07
N MET A 88 4.06 6.66 -1.08
CA MET A 88 3.60 5.40 -0.49
C MET A 88 4.34 4.20 -1.07
N ARG A 89 4.53 4.16 -2.40
CA ARG A 89 5.26 3.08 -3.06
C ARG A 89 6.73 3.01 -2.62
N VAL A 90 7.38 4.15 -2.41
CA VAL A 90 8.75 4.19 -1.86
C VAL A 90 8.76 3.61 -0.45
N THR A 91 7.84 4.03 0.40
CA THR A 91 7.71 3.53 1.78
C THR A 91 7.46 2.02 1.81
N ALA A 92 6.54 1.51 0.99
CA ALA A 92 6.27 0.07 0.89
C ALA A 92 7.50 -0.72 0.44
N LYS A 93 8.26 -0.20 -0.53
CA LYS A 93 9.50 -0.83 -0.98
C LYS A 93 10.58 -0.87 0.11
N VAL A 94 10.67 0.17 0.93
CA VAL A 94 11.58 0.16 2.09
C VAL A 94 11.16 -0.92 3.08
N MET A 95 9.86 -1.02 3.39
CA MET A 95 9.34 -2.03 4.31
C MET A 95 9.63 -3.46 3.84
N THR A 96 9.41 -3.76 2.56
CA THR A 96 9.70 -5.09 2.01
C THR A 96 11.19 -5.42 2.08
N ILE A 97 12.07 -4.48 1.69
CA ILE A 97 13.52 -4.68 1.78
C ILE A 97 13.97 -4.91 3.22
N THR A 98 13.41 -4.17 4.19
CA THR A 98 13.74 -4.34 5.60
C THR A 98 13.28 -5.70 6.13
N ALA A 99 12.10 -6.20 5.70
CA ALA A 99 11.60 -7.51 6.11
C ALA A 99 12.52 -8.67 5.68
N TYR A 100 13.21 -8.58 4.55
CA TYR A 100 14.20 -9.58 4.13
C TYR A 100 15.56 -9.44 4.84
N ARG A 101 15.80 -8.34 5.56
CA ARG A 101 17.10 -8.02 6.18
C ARG A 101 17.14 -8.17 7.70
N VAL A 102 16.02 -8.49 8.34
CA VAL A 102 15.92 -8.74 9.78
C VAL A 102 15.74 -10.23 10.03
#